data_AF-A0A094PEQ4-F1
#
_entry.id   AF-A0A094PEQ4-F1
#
_cell.length_a   1.000
_cell.length_b   1.000
_cell.length_c   1.000
_cell.angle_alpha   90.00
_cell.angle_beta   90.00
_cell.angle_gamma   90.00
#
_symmetry.space_group_name_H-M   'P 1'
#
loop_
_entity.id
_entity.type
_entity.pdbx_description
1 polymer ?
#
loop_
_entity_poly.entity_id
_entity_poly.type
_entity_poly.pdbx_seq_one_letter_code
_entity_poly.pdbx_strand_id
1 'polypeptide(L)'
;FDDVIDEVKGFFEVHKKLGTHPGGIHIELTGDDVTECVGGGEAISHEDLSSRYESACDPRLNHTQSLELAFLVAEMLRDRRK
;
A
#
# COMPACT_ATOMS: atom_id res chain seq x y z
N PHE A 1 -2.88 -2.71 6.33
CA PHE A 1 -1.86 -2.70 5.26
C PHE A 1 -1.98 -3.93 4.38
N ASP A 2 -2.05 -5.14 4.95
CA ASP A 2 -2.13 -6.38 4.17
C ASP A 2 -3.32 -6.42 3.20
N ASP A 3 -4.49 -5.94 3.60
CA ASP A 3 -5.65 -5.85 2.70
C ASP A 3 -5.42 -4.94 1.49
N VAL A 4 -4.75 -3.80 1.69
CA VAL A 4 -4.36 -2.87 0.61
C VAL A 4 -3.41 -3.56 -0.37
N ILE A 5 -2.45 -4.32 0.16
CA ILE A 5 -1.49 -5.09 -0.63
C ILE A 5 -2.19 -6.21 -1.42
N ASP A 6 -3.15 -6.90 -0.81
CA ASP A 6 -3.91 -7.96 -1.46
C ASP A 6 -4.78 -7.42 -2.60
N GLU A 7 -5.43 -6.27 -2.41
CA GLU A 7 -6.19 -5.62 -3.47
C GLU A 7 -5.31 -5.24 -4.66
N VAL A 8 -4.13 -4.66 -4.40
CA VAL A 8 -3.16 -4.32 -5.46
C VAL A 8 -2.69 -5.58 -6.18
N LYS A 9 -2.39 -6.68 -5.47
CA LYS A 9 -2.07 -7.98 -6.09
C LYS A 9 -3.21 -8.46 -6.98
N GLY A 10 -4.44 -8.45 -6.49
CA GLY A 10 -5.64 -8.84 -7.22
C GLY A 10 -5.86 -8.01 -8.49
N PHE A 11 -5.68 -6.68 -8.39
CA PHE A 11 -5.73 -5.77 -9.54
C PHE A 11 -4.74 -6.17 -10.64
N PHE A 12 -3.47 -6.42 -10.28
CA PHE A 12 -2.45 -6.87 -11.23
C PHE A 12 -2.77 -8.26 -11.82
N GLU A 13 -3.26 -9.19 -10.99
CA GLU A 13 -3.65 -10.53 -11.44
C GLU A 13 -4.78 -10.49 -12.47
N VAL A 14 -5.82 -9.69 -12.23
CA VAL A 14 -6.95 -9.54 -13.15
C VAL A 14 -6.47 -8.96 -14.48
N HIS A 15 -5.68 -7.89 -14.46
CA HIS A 15 -5.11 -7.31 -15.67
C HIS A 15 -4.23 -8.29 -16.44
N LYS A 16 -3.42 -9.09 -15.73
CA LYS A 16 -2.61 -10.15 -16.33
C LYS A 16 -3.47 -11.22 -17.01
N LYS A 17 -4.50 -11.71 -16.32
CA LYS A 17 -5.42 -12.75 -16.84
C LYS A 17 -6.20 -12.27 -18.07
N LEU A 18 -6.58 -10.99 -18.10
CA LEU A 18 -7.36 -10.40 -19.20
C LEU A 18 -6.49 -9.80 -20.31
N GLY A 19 -5.16 -9.80 -20.19
CA GLY A 19 -4.27 -9.19 -21.19
C GLY A 19 -4.40 -7.67 -21.28
N THR A 20 -4.89 -7.01 -20.24
CA THR A 20 -5.07 -5.55 -20.18
C THR A 20 -3.93 -4.87 -19.42
N HIS A 21 -3.87 -3.53 -19.48
CA HIS A 21 -2.80 -2.74 -18.87
C HIS A 21 -3.21 -2.24 -17.47
N PRO A 22 -2.49 -2.62 -16.39
CA PRO A 22 -2.69 -2.05 -15.06
C PRO A 22 -2.13 -0.62 -15.03
N GLY A 23 -3.00 0.36 -15.25
CA GLY A 23 -2.60 1.74 -15.63
C GLY A 23 -2.07 2.63 -14.50
N GLY A 24 -2.21 2.23 -13.25
CA GLY A 24 -1.71 3.00 -12.11
C GLY A 24 -2.34 2.55 -10.80
N ILE A 25 -1.87 3.15 -9.70
CA ILE A 25 -2.43 3.02 -8.37
C ILE A 25 -2.83 4.41 -7.86
N HIS A 26 -3.85 4.47 -7.01
CA HIS A 26 -4.25 5.68 -6.30
C HIS A 26 -4.24 5.34 -4.82
N ILE A 27 -3.50 6.11 -4.02
CA ILE A 27 -3.32 5.86 -2.59
C ILE A 27 -3.36 7.16 -1.80
N GLU A 28 -3.78 7.09 -0.56
CA GLU A 28 -3.65 8.18 0.42
C GLU A 28 -2.41 7.95 1.27
N LEU A 29 -1.51 8.93 1.29
CA LEU A 29 -0.23 8.82 1.99
C LEU A 29 0.18 10.14 2.64
N THR A 30 1.07 10.04 3.62
CA THR A 30 1.86 11.17 4.13
C THR A 30 3.33 10.78 4.26
N GLY A 31 4.21 11.78 4.22
CA GLY A 31 5.65 11.58 4.44
C GLY A 31 6.03 11.48 5.92
N ASP A 32 5.08 11.63 6.83
CA ASP A 32 5.29 11.58 8.27
C ASP A 32 5.20 10.14 8.81
N ASP A 33 5.84 9.89 9.96
CA ASP A 33 5.77 8.60 10.68
C ASP A 33 4.49 8.47 11.50
N VAL A 34 3.35 8.57 10.82
CA VAL A 34 2.03 8.41 11.43
C VAL A 34 1.72 6.94 11.71
N THR A 35 0.83 6.71 12.68
CA THR A 35 0.29 5.39 13.01
C THR A 35 -1.17 5.31 12.62
N GLU A 36 -1.46 5.48 11.33
CA GLU A 36 -2.84 5.55 10.84
C GLU A 36 -3.32 4.21 10.25
N CYS A 37 -2.42 3.46 9.62
CA CYS A 37 -2.70 2.15 9.05
C CYS A 37 -1.98 1.03 9.82
N VAL A 38 -2.72 -0.04 10.18
CA VAL A 38 -2.15 -1.23 10.84
C VAL A 38 -1.31 -2.08 9.87
N GLY A 39 -0.30 -2.78 10.40
CA GLY A 39 0.62 -3.63 9.62
C GLY A 39 1.77 -2.86 8.97
N GLY A 40 2.30 -3.40 7.86
CA GLY A 40 3.56 -2.94 7.26
C GLY A 40 4.79 -3.52 7.98
N GLY A 41 5.99 -3.20 7.51
CA GLY A 41 7.24 -3.72 8.09
C GLY A 41 7.48 -3.33 9.55
N GLU A 42 6.87 -2.22 10.01
CA GLU A 42 6.93 -1.78 11.42
C GLU A 42 5.90 -2.49 12.32
N ALA A 43 5.02 -3.33 11.75
CA ALA A 43 4.02 -4.12 12.48
C ALA A 43 3.12 -3.28 13.41
N ILE A 44 2.64 -2.13 12.93
CA ILE A 44 1.75 -1.23 13.67
C ILE A 44 0.49 -1.99 14.10
N SER A 45 0.25 -2.05 15.41
CA SER A 45 -0.92 -2.68 16.02
C SER A 45 -2.10 -1.71 16.12
N HIS A 46 -3.28 -2.22 16.53
CA HIS A 46 -4.44 -1.35 16.78
C HIS A 46 -4.22 -0.41 17.96
N GLU A 47 -3.45 -0.85 18.96
CA GLU A 47 -3.11 -0.07 20.14
C GLU A 47 -2.20 1.12 19.79
N ASP A 48 -1.28 0.91 18.85
CA ASP A 48 -0.33 1.92 18.39
C ASP A 48 -1.01 3.08 17.66
N LEU A 49 -2.23 2.89 17.13
CA LEU A 49 -2.92 3.89 16.33
C LEU A 49 -3.06 5.22 17.07
N SER A 50 -3.33 5.17 18.37
CA SER A 50 -3.52 6.36 19.21
C SER A 50 -2.25 7.20 19.42
N SER A 51 -1.07 6.68 19.09
CA SER A 51 0.19 7.36 19.33
C SER A 51 0.40 8.56 18.42
N ARG A 52 0.08 8.42 17.12
CA ARG A 52 0.27 9.44 16.07
C ARG A 52 -0.76 9.34 14.96
N TYR A 53 -2.04 9.37 15.30
CA TYR A 53 -3.13 9.52 14.34
C TYR A 53 -3.38 11.00 14.03
N GLU A 54 -3.00 11.47 12.85
CA GLU A 54 -2.99 12.90 12.52
C GLU A 54 -3.99 13.29 11.41
N SER A 55 -4.47 12.32 10.62
CA SER A 55 -5.47 12.55 9.60
C SER A 55 -6.81 13.02 10.20
N ALA A 56 -7.43 13.98 9.52
CA ALA A 56 -8.78 14.46 9.85
C ALA A 56 -9.89 13.60 9.23
N CYS A 57 -9.53 12.66 8.35
CA CYS A 57 -10.46 11.81 7.61
C CYS A 57 -9.94 10.37 7.64
N ASP A 58 -9.64 9.80 6.47
CA ASP A 58 -9.24 8.42 6.32
C ASP A 58 -7.79 8.20 6.73
N PRO A 59 -7.44 6.99 7.21
CA PRO A 59 -6.08 6.64 7.60
C PRO A 59 -5.17 6.60 6.38
N ARG A 60 -4.05 7.32 6.44
CA ARG A 60 -3.06 7.39 5.35
C ARG A 60 -1.95 6.37 5.57
N LEU A 61 -1.30 5.95 4.48
CA LEU A 61 -0.04 5.22 4.57
C LEU A 61 1.08 6.15 5.08
N ASN A 62 1.87 5.67 6.03
CA ASN A 62 3.06 6.38 6.48
C ASN A 62 4.21 6.24 5.46
N HIS A 63 5.36 6.89 5.71
CA HIS A 63 6.48 6.88 4.78
C HIS A 63 7.00 5.45 4.48
N THR A 64 7.17 4.61 5.50
CA THR A 64 7.66 3.23 5.38
C THR A 64 6.70 2.38 4.56
N GLN A 65 5.41 2.37 4.93
CA GLN A 65 4.35 1.64 4.23
C GLN A 65 4.22 2.08 2.76
N SER A 66 4.37 3.38 2.49
CA SER A 66 4.33 3.93 1.13
C SER A 66 5.49 3.43 0.27
N LEU A 67 6.70 3.37 0.83
CA LEU A 67 7.88 2.85 0.13
C LEU A 67 7.77 1.33 -0.09
N GLU A 68 7.30 0.58 0.90
CA GLU A 68 7.07 -0.86 0.78
C GLU A 68 6.11 -1.18 -0.38
N LEU A 69 4.97 -0.48 -0.44
CA LEU A 69 4.01 -0.63 -1.53
C LEU A 69 4.63 -0.27 -2.89
N ALA A 70 5.42 0.80 -2.96
CA ALA A 70 6.10 1.21 -4.19
C ALA A 70 7.07 0.13 -4.71
N PHE A 71 7.87 -0.48 -3.82
CA PHE A 71 8.76 -1.57 -4.19
C PHE A 71 8.00 -2.80 -4.68
N LEU A 72 6.93 -3.20 -3.98
CA LEU A 72 6.09 -4.31 -4.39
C LEU A 72 5.49 -4.09 -5.79
N VAL A 73 4.94 -2.91 -6.06
CA VAL A 73 4.37 -2.56 -7.37
C VAL A 73 5.45 -2.54 -8.46
N ALA A 74 6.66 -2.07 -8.15
CA ALA A 74 7.78 -2.12 -9.08
C ALA A 74 8.16 -3.57 -9.46
N GLU A 75 8.13 -4.50 -8.51
CA GLU A 75 8.33 -5.93 -8.78
C GLU A 75 7.26 -6.51 -9.71
N MET A 76 5.98 -6.23 -9.43
CA MET A 76 4.87 -6.69 -10.27
C MET A 76 4.94 -6.15 -11.70
N LEU A 77 5.34 -4.89 -11.87
CA LEU A 77 5.56 -4.28 -13.19
C LEU A 77 6.72 -4.93 -13.93
N ARG A 78 7.80 -5.30 -13.22
CA ARG A 78 8.96 -5.98 -13.81
C ARG A 78 8.61 -7.39 -14.28
N ASP A 79 7.84 -8.14 -13.51
CA ASP A 79 7.44 -9.50 -13.85
C ASP A 79 6.51 -9.57 -15.08
N ARG A 80 5.81 -8.48 -15.42
CA ARG A 80 5.06 -8.36 -16.69
C ARG A 80 5.95 -8.16 -17.94
N ARG A 81 7.21 -7.72 -17.78
CA ARG A 81 8.12 -7.49 -18.91
C ARG A 81 8.84 -8.76 -19.38
N LYS A 82 8.70 -9.87 -18.65
CA LYS A 82 9.21 -11.20 -19.02
C LYS A 82 8.12 -11.99 -19.73
#